data_AF-A0A498SN57-F1
#
_entry.id   AF-A0A498SN57-F1
#
_cell.length_a   1.000
_cell.length_b   1.000
_cell.length_c   1.000
_cell.angle_alpha   90.00
_cell.angle_beta   90.00
_cell.angle_gamma   90.00
#
_symmetry.space_group_name_H-M   'P 1'
#
loop_
_entity.id
_entity.type
_entity.pdbx_description
1 polymer ?
#
loop_
_entity_poly.entity_id
_entity_poly.type
_entity_poly.pdbx_seq_one_letter_code
_entity_poly.pdbx_strand_id
1 'polypeptide(L)'
;MALKPKNEMEATSSLSAHSHNDFLLCPQSEKNEKQTSTRKLNCRICLEEDNESNLISPCECRGSLQFVHTRCLQHWFDVMHTRRCQICKTQYELEDRGMKPYTEWTLPQPLSDDWEDQLDFKCALFWLVFMSRITYVVLKYEQFSTVLSLYLSEQITYMKQ
;
A
#
# COMPACT_ATOMS: atom_id res chain seq x y z
N MET A 1 -2.63 -2.62 -8.05
CA MET A 1 -3.18 -1.45 -8.76
C MET A 1 -2.13 -1.00 -9.74
N ALA A 2 -2.33 -1.27 -11.04
CA ALA A 2 -1.47 -0.69 -12.06
C ALA A 2 -2.30 0.41 -12.73
N LEU A 3 -1.93 1.66 -12.48
CA LEU A 3 -2.52 2.83 -13.12
C LEU A 3 -1.67 3.14 -14.35
N LYS A 4 -2.30 3.21 -15.52
CA LYS A 4 -1.63 3.50 -16.78
C LYS A 4 -1.66 5.02 -17.00
N PRO A 5 -0.53 5.69 -17.29
CA PRO A 5 -0.56 7.08 -17.71
C PRO A 5 -1.00 7.18 -19.17
N LYS A 6 -2.01 8.00 -19.45
CA LYS A 6 -2.32 8.48 -20.81
C LYS A 6 -1.50 9.74 -21.05
N ASN A 7 -0.39 9.61 -21.79
CA ASN A 7 0.25 10.74 -22.47
C ASN A 7 -0.34 10.82 -23.87
N GLU A 8 -0.98 11.93 -24.20
CA GLU A 8 -1.14 12.35 -25.60
C GLU A 8 -1.09 13.88 -25.67
N MET A 9 -0.25 14.32 -26.61
CA MET A 9 0.20 15.68 -26.82
C MET A 9 -0.64 16.24 -27.97
N GLU A 10 -1.29 17.38 -27.79
CA GLU A 10 -1.75 18.19 -28.93
C GLU A 10 -1.09 19.56 -28.86
N ALA A 11 -0.24 19.79 -29.86
CA ALA A 11 0.36 21.07 -30.17
C ALA A 11 -0.62 21.91 -30.97
N THR A 12 -0.94 23.12 -30.49
CA THR A 12 -1.40 24.19 -31.38
C THR A 12 -0.80 25.53 -30.95
N SER A 13 -0.14 26.13 -31.93
CA SER A 13 0.54 27.42 -31.97
C SER A 13 -0.40 28.64 -31.91
N SER A 14 0.02 29.72 -31.22
CA SER A 14 -0.16 31.12 -31.68
C SER A 14 0.51 32.14 -30.75
N LEU A 15 1.08 33.20 -31.37
CA LEU A 15 1.79 34.39 -30.86
C LEU A 15 0.97 35.20 -29.81
N SER A 16 1.49 36.08 -28.93
CA SER A 16 2.37 37.26 -29.12
C SER A 16 2.74 37.94 -27.76
N ALA A 17 3.74 38.82 -27.80
CA ALA A 17 4.49 39.47 -26.71
C ALA A 17 3.77 40.49 -25.82
N HIS A 18 4.27 40.70 -24.58
CA HIS A 18 4.59 42.03 -24.01
C HIS A 18 5.42 41.92 -22.71
N SER A 19 6.43 42.80 -22.59
CA SER A 19 7.41 42.96 -21.50
C SER A 19 6.92 43.92 -20.42
N HIS A 20 7.22 43.66 -19.13
CA HIS A 20 7.87 44.61 -18.20
C HIS A 20 8.17 43.94 -16.82
N ASN A 21 9.37 44.22 -16.30
CA ASN A 21 9.96 43.71 -15.06
C ASN A 21 9.31 44.24 -13.76
N ASP A 22 9.37 43.49 -12.66
CA ASP A 22 10.28 43.76 -11.51
C ASP A 22 10.01 42.87 -10.27
N PHE A 23 11.10 42.51 -9.55
CA PHE A 23 11.17 42.15 -8.11
C PHE A 23 10.68 40.73 -7.70
N LEU A 24 11.44 39.75 -7.14
CA LEU A 24 12.72 39.64 -6.41
C LEU A 24 13.35 38.23 -6.60
N LEU A 25 14.69 38.17 -6.59
CA LEU A 25 15.60 37.00 -6.58
C LEU A 25 15.38 36.07 -5.35
N CYS A 26 15.84 34.82 -5.19
CA CYS A 26 16.93 33.97 -5.74
C CYS A 26 16.74 32.52 -5.18
N PRO A 27 17.59 31.49 -5.40
CA PRO A 27 18.78 31.40 -6.25
C PRO A 27 18.85 30.19 -7.21
N GLN A 28 19.51 30.38 -8.35
CA GLN A 28 20.05 29.30 -9.17
C GLN A 28 21.31 28.74 -8.50
N SER A 29 21.31 27.44 -8.21
CA SER A 29 22.54 26.68 -8.03
C SER A 29 22.71 25.74 -9.22
N GLU A 30 23.65 26.10 -10.09
CA GLU A 30 24.18 25.18 -11.09
C GLU A 30 25.02 24.12 -10.39
N LYS A 31 24.52 22.88 -10.32
CA LYS A 31 25.37 21.69 -10.24
C LYS A 31 24.81 20.59 -11.15
N ASN A 32 25.64 20.23 -12.12
CA ASN A 32 25.44 19.20 -13.11
C ASN A 32 25.63 17.81 -12.46
N GLU A 33 24.53 17.17 -12.07
CA GLU A 33 24.47 15.74 -11.75
C GLU A 33 23.13 15.20 -12.27
N LYS A 34 23.18 14.20 -13.17
CA LYS A 34 22.08 13.42 -13.77
C LYS A 34 20.73 13.53 -13.02
N GLN A 35 19.94 14.57 -13.31
CA GLN A 35 18.62 14.77 -12.71
C GLN A 35 17.57 14.03 -13.55
N THR A 36 17.25 12.80 -13.13
CA THR A 36 15.89 12.31 -13.33
C THR A 36 15.01 13.15 -12.38
N SER A 37 14.60 14.35 -12.80
CA SER A 37 13.83 15.26 -11.94
C SER A 37 12.43 14.67 -11.74
N THR A 38 12.26 13.82 -10.72
CA THR A 38 10.93 13.35 -10.34
C THR A 38 10.12 14.56 -9.91
N ARG A 39 9.06 14.89 -10.66
CA ARG A 39 8.17 15.99 -10.30
C ARG A 39 7.47 15.64 -8.99
N LYS A 40 7.55 16.56 -8.03
CA LYS A 40 6.81 16.47 -6.76
C LYS A 40 5.52 17.26 -6.88
N LEU A 41 4.44 16.68 -6.36
CA LEU A 41 3.09 17.23 -6.40
C LEU A 41 2.42 17.01 -5.04
N ASN A 42 1.43 17.84 -4.70
CA ASN A 42 0.79 17.80 -3.39
C ASN A 42 -0.54 17.07 -3.50
N CYS A 43 -0.81 16.17 -2.55
CA CYS A 43 -2.12 15.55 -2.41
C CYS A 43 -3.13 16.57 -1.88
N ARG A 44 -4.26 16.78 -2.56
CA ARG A 44 -5.26 17.78 -2.12
C ARG A 44 -5.98 17.44 -0.81
N ILE A 45 -5.87 16.20 -0.31
CA ILE A 45 -6.59 15.72 0.87
C ILE A 45 -5.70 15.84 2.12
N CYS A 46 -4.50 15.24 2.10
CA CYS A 46 -3.57 15.33 3.24
C CYS A 46 -2.60 16.52 3.16
N LEU A 47 -2.54 17.22 2.02
CA LEU A 47 -1.67 18.37 1.77
C LEU A 47 -0.17 18.05 1.76
N GLU A 48 0.20 16.77 1.75
CA GLU A 48 1.60 16.32 1.69
C GLU A 48 2.14 16.28 0.26
N GLU A 49 3.42 16.63 0.10
CA GLU A 49 4.20 16.51 -1.14
C GLU A 49 4.69 15.07 -1.35
N ASP A 50 4.48 14.55 -2.55
CA ASP A 50 4.95 13.22 -2.93
C ASP A 50 5.34 13.18 -4.41
N ASN A 51 5.98 12.10 -4.83
CA ASN A 51 6.33 11.86 -6.22
C ASN A 51 5.05 11.73 -7.06
N GLU A 52 5.07 12.26 -8.27
CA GLU A 52 3.96 12.12 -9.24
C GLU A 52 3.53 10.66 -9.44
N SER A 53 4.45 9.69 -9.33
CA SER A 53 4.15 8.26 -9.42
C SER A 53 3.25 7.72 -8.30
N ASN A 54 3.20 8.40 -7.15
CA ASN A 54 2.44 8.00 -5.97
C ASN A 54 1.05 8.66 -5.91
N LEU A 55 0.78 9.59 -6.82
CA LEU A 55 -0.45 10.37 -6.91
C LEU A 55 -1.27 9.95 -8.12
N ILE A 56 -2.59 10.12 -8.01
CA ILE A 56 -3.57 9.73 -9.03
C ILE A 56 -4.43 10.95 -9.38
N SER A 57 -4.96 10.97 -10.60
CA SER A 57 -5.93 11.98 -11.08
C SER A 57 -7.29 11.34 -11.33
N PRO A 58 -8.13 11.16 -10.29
CA PRO A 58 -9.34 10.34 -10.38
C PRO A 58 -10.54 11.12 -10.94
N CYS A 59 -10.39 12.40 -11.27
CA CYS A 59 -11.45 13.27 -11.76
C CYS A 59 -10.89 14.32 -12.71
N GLU A 60 -11.77 15.04 -13.40
CA GLU A 60 -11.42 16.06 -14.40
C GLU A 60 -11.09 17.44 -13.81
N CYS A 61 -10.77 17.51 -12.52
CA CYS A 61 -10.24 18.74 -11.95
C CYS A 61 -8.92 19.11 -12.64
N ARG A 62 -8.57 20.39 -12.69
CA ARG A 62 -7.34 20.87 -13.33
C ARG A 62 -6.36 21.42 -12.29
N GLY A 63 -5.08 21.40 -12.62
CA GLY A 63 -4.01 21.93 -11.76
C GLY A 63 -3.76 21.03 -10.55
N SER A 64 -3.41 21.62 -9.41
CA SER A 64 -3.07 20.88 -8.17
C SER A 64 -4.25 20.11 -7.57
N LEU A 65 -5.49 20.52 -7.85
CA LEU A 65 -6.70 19.91 -7.28
C LEU A 65 -7.06 18.53 -7.86
N GLN A 66 -6.35 18.09 -8.89
CA GLN A 66 -6.56 16.79 -9.53
C GLN A 66 -5.80 15.66 -8.82
N PHE A 67 -4.67 15.98 -8.16
CA PHE A 67 -3.76 14.99 -7.61
C PHE A 67 -4.14 14.58 -6.18
N VAL A 68 -4.25 13.27 -5.96
CA VAL A 68 -4.62 12.66 -4.68
C VAL A 68 -3.87 11.34 -4.50
N HIS A 69 -3.50 10.96 -3.27
CA HIS A 69 -3.05 9.59 -3.03
C HIS A 69 -4.21 8.61 -3.10
N THR A 70 -3.95 7.39 -3.60
CA THR A 70 -4.95 6.31 -3.61
C THR A 70 -5.54 6.03 -2.23
N ARG A 71 -4.68 5.97 -1.19
CA ARG A 71 -5.09 5.78 0.21
C ARG A 71 -6.01 6.90 0.72
N CYS A 72 -5.67 8.15 0.42
CA CYS A 72 -6.44 9.30 0.86
C CYS A 72 -7.81 9.36 0.18
N LEU A 73 -7.87 8.99 -1.11
CA LEU A 73 -9.12 8.92 -1.84
C LEU A 73 -10.04 7.81 -1.32
N GLN A 74 -9.47 6.65 -0.98
CA GLN A 74 -10.23 5.54 -0.39
C GLN A 74 -10.82 5.94 0.96
N HIS A 75 -9.99 6.47 1.86
CA HIS A 75 -10.45 6.97 3.17
C HIS A 75 -11.54 8.04 3.03
N TRP A 76 -11.41 8.92 2.04
CA TRP A 76 -12.43 9.92 1.75
C TRP A 76 -13.79 9.31 1.38
N PHE A 77 -13.82 8.19 0.64
CA PHE A 77 -15.07 7.49 0.35
C PHE A 77 -15.70 6.87 1.57
N ASP A 78 -14.88 6.32 2.45
CA ASP A 78 -15.35 5.71 3.71
C ASP A 78 -16.02 6.75 4.61
N VAL A 79 -15.50 7.99 4.62
CA VAL A 79 -16.07 9.08 5.42
C VAL A 79 -17.27 9.74 4.72
N MET A 80 -17.11 10.12 3.45
CA MET A 80 -18.12 10.94 2.75
C MET A 80 -19.23 10.12 2.10
N HIS A 81 -19.10 8.79 2.00
CA HIS A 81 -20.07 7.87 1.41
C HIS A 81 -20.49 8.27 -0.03
N THR A 82 -19.61 8.98 -0.76
CA THR A 82 -19.88 9.49 -2.10
C THR A 82 -18.71 9.25 -3.03
N ARG A 83 -19.02 8.75 -4.23
CA ARG A 83 -18.05 8.52 -5.31
C ARG A 83 -18.04 9.64 -6.35
N ARG A 84 -18.51 10.84 -5.97
CA ARG A 84 -18.47 12.03 -6.83
C ARG A 84 -17.48 13.05 -6.30
N CYS A 85 -16.74 13.68 -7.21
CA CYS A 85 -15.88 14.80 -6.85
C CYS A 85 -16.73 15.96 -6.31
N GLN A 86 -16.32 16.56 -5.19
CA GLN A 86 -17.08 17.68 -4.61
C GLN A 86 -16.93 18.98 -5.40
N ILE A 87 -15.88 19.09 -6.23
CA ILE A 87 -15.54 20.28 -7.01
C ILE A 87 -16.20 20.19 -8.40
N CYS A 88 -15.74 19.27 -9.25
CA CYS A 88 -16.24 19.14 -10.63
C CYS A 88 -17.53 18.30 -10.76
N LYS A 89 -17.99 17.65 -9.68
CA LYS A 89 -19.18 16.77 -9.65
C LYS A 89 -19.11 15.51 -10.54
N THR A 90 -18.06 15.34 -11.33
CA THR A 90 -17.79 14.10 -12.09
C THR A 90 -17.62 12.91 -11.14
N GLN A 91 -18.08 11.73 -11.58
CA GLN A 91 -17.86 10.47 -10.88
C GLN A 91 -16.37 10.12 -10.93
N TYR A 92 -15.82 9.63 -9.83
CA TYR A 92 -14.42 9.21 -9.83
C TYR A 92 -14.22 7.99 -10.74
N GLU A 93 -13.23 8.06 -11.64
CA GLU A 93 -12.85 6.97 -12.53
C GLU A 93 -12.00 5.97 -11.73
N LEU A 94 -12.68 5.02 -11.08
CA LEU A 94 -12.06 3.95 -10.30
C LEU A 94 -12.30 2.65 -11.03
N GLU A 95 -11.23 2.02 -11.49
CA GLU A 95 -11.31 0.65 -11.98
C GLU A 95 -11.49 -0.27 -10.76
N ASP A 96 -12.75 -0.68 -10.52
CA ASP A 96 -13.12 -1.67 -9.52
C ASP A 96 -12.63 -3.04 -9.99
N ARG A 97 -11.30 -3.23 -9.97
CA ARG A 97 -10.72 -4.56 -10.04
C ARG A 97 -11.12 -5.21 -8.74
N GLY A 98 -12.14 -6.08 -8.80
CA GLY A 98 -12.54 -6.96 -7.70
C GLY A 98 -11.35 -7.76 -7.17
N MET A 99 -11.59 -8.74 -6.28
CA MET A 99 -10.49 -9.55 -5.73
C MET A 99 -9.54 -9.99 -6.85
N LYS A 100 -8.28 -9.57 -6.76
CA LYS A 100 -7.29 -9.94 -7.77
C LYS A 100 -7.29 -11.47 -7.89
N PRO A 101 -7.28 -12.02 -9.11
CA PRO A 101 -7.16 -13.47 -9.29
C PRO A 101 -5.94 -13.98 -8.51
N TYR A 102 -6.05 -15.18 -7.92
CA TYR A 102 -5.03 -15.75 -7.01
C TYR A 102 -3.60 -15.72 -7.61
N THR A 103 -3.49 -15.80 -8.94
CA THR A 103 -2.22 -15.75 -9.68
C THR A 103 -1.49 -14.40 -9.58
N GLU A 104 -2.15 -13.32 -9.14
CA GLU A 104 -1.58 -11.97 -9.00
C GLU A 104 -1.48 -11.53 -7.53
N TRP A 105 -1.63 -12.46 -6.58
CA TRP A 105 -1.46 -12.16 -5.17
C TRP A 105 0.02 -11.91 -4.85
N THR A 106 0.31 -10.66 -4.51
CA THR A 106 1.60 -10.28 -3.93
C THR A 106 1.58 -10.56 -2.44
N LEU A 107 2.75 -10.89 -1.88
CA LEU A 107 2.91 -11.05 -0.44
C LEU A 107 2.37 -9.80 0.29
N PRO A 108 1.60 -9.94 1.38
CA PRO A 108 1.11 -8.80 2.14
C PRO A 108 2.28 -7.89 2.54
N GLN A 109 2.17 -6.61 2.19
CA GLN A 109 3.11 -5.57 2.58
C GLN A 109 2.54 -4.78 3.77
N PRO A 110 3.42 -4.13 4.56
CA PRO A 110 2.98 -3.21 5.60
C PRO A 110 2.03 -2.15 5.06
N LEU A 111 1.00 -1.80 5.85
CA LEU A 111 0.00 -0.80 5.46
C LEU A 111 0.65 0.61 5.39
N SER A 112 1.74 0.80 6.12
CA SER A 112 2.60 1.98 6.12
C SER A 112 4.08 1.61 6.32
N ASP A 113 5.00 2.54 6.05
CA ASP A 113 6.42 2.39 6.38
C ASP A 113 6.72 2.63 7.88
N ASP A 114 5.69 2.71 8.73
CA ASP A 114 5.84 2.93 10.15
C ASP A 114 6.43 1.68 10.83
N TRP A 115 7.32 1.91 11.80
CA TRP A 115 8.04 0.83 12.49
C TRP A 115 7.11 -0.08 13.31
N GLU A 116 5.97 0.44 13.74
CA GLU A 116 4.92 -0.27 14.48
C GLU A 116 4.33 -1.39 13.61
N ASP A 117 3.95 -1.07 12.37
CA ASP A 117 3.44 -2.06 11.41
C ASP A 117 4.50 -3.14 11.13
N GLN A 118 5.75 -2.74 10.86
CA GLN A 118 6.82 -3.70 10.60
C GLN A 118 7.07 -4.64 11.79
N LEU A 119 6.95 -4.12 13.01
CA LEU A 119 7.11 -4.90 14.22
C LEU A 119 5.95 -5.89 14.39
N ASP A 120 4.72 -5.45 14.15
CA ASP A 120 3.53 -6.30 14.23
C ASP A 120 3.59 -7.47 13.25
N PHE A 121 3.97 -7.23 11.99
CA PHE A 121 4.16 -8.30 11.01
C PHE A 121 5.23 -9.31 11.44
N LYS A 122 6.36 -8.83 12.00
CA LYS A 122 7.44 -9.69 12.48
C LYS A 122 7.04 -10.48 13.74
N CYS A 123 6.33 -9.85 14.67
CA CYS A 123 5.79 -10.48 15.87
C CYS A 123 4.81 -11.59 15.50
N ALA A 124 3.89 -11.34 14.56
CA ALA A 124 2.94 -12.33 14.09
C ALA A 124 3.63 -13.56 13.47
N LEU A 125 4.63 -13.34 12.60
CA LEU A 125 5.38 -14.45 12.00
C LEU A 125 6.12 -15.29 13.06
N PHE A 126 6.81 -14.63 13.99
CA PHE A 126 7.51 -15.30 15.07
C PHE A 126 6.54 -16.11 15.94
N TRP A 127 5.39 -15.52 16.29
CA TRP A 127 4.37 -16.16 17.10
C TRP A 127 3.74 -17.37 16.40
N LEU A 128 3.45 -17.29 15.10
CA LEU A 128 2.93 -18.42 14.32
C LEU A 128 3.92 -19.59 14.26
N VAL A 129 5.21 -19.31 14.06
CA VAL A 129 6.26 -20.33 14.06
C VAL A 129 6.38 -20.96 15.45
N PHE A 130 6.40 -20.14 16.50
CA PHE A 130 6.49 -20.62 17.88
C PHE A 130 5.28 -21.48 18.26
N MET A 131 4.07 -21.01 17.98
CA MET A 131 2.83 -21.74 18.25
C MET A 131 2.75 -23.03 17.44
N SER A 132 3.09 -23.01 16.15
CA SER A 132 3.18 -24.22 15.33
C SER A 132 4.16 -25.25 15.91
N ARG A 133 5.34 -24.80 16.37
CA ARG A 133 6.34 -25.66 17.01
C ARG A 133 5.88 -26.21 18.35
N ILE A 134 5.25 -25.39 19.19
CA ILE A 134 4.69 -25.85 20.46
C ILE A 134 3.59 -26.88 20.22
N THR A 135 2.63 -26.58 19.35
CA THR A 135 1.54 -27.51 19.02
C THR A 135 2.10 -28.81 18.46
N TYR A 136 3.09 -28.77 17.56
CA TYR A 136 3.76 -29.98 17.07
C TYR A 136 4.39 -30.81 18.21
N VAL A 137 5.09 -30.17 19.15
CA VAL A 137 5.69 -30.84 20.31
C VAL A 137 4.62 -31.42 21.22
N VAL A 138 3.55 -30.69 21.52
CA VAL A 138 2.43 -31.15 22.34
C VAL A 138 1.73 -32.35 21.71
N LEU A 139 1.44 -32.30 20.40
CA LEU A 139 0.86 -33.42 19.66
C LEU A 139 1.77 -34.66 19.67
N LYS A 140 3.08 -34.46 19.55
CA LYS A 140 4.07 -35.55 19.63
C LYS A 140 4.20 -36.10 21.05
N TYR A 141 4.08 -35.26 22.07
CA TYR A 141 4.15 -35.64 23.48
C TYR A 141 2.90 -36.42 23.91
N GLU A 142 1.71 -35.99 23.48
CA GLU A 142 0.44 -36.73 23.65
C GLU A 142 0.49 -38.12 22.97
N GLN A 143 1.01 -38.20 21.74
CA GLN A 143 1.24 -39.48 21.05
C GLN A 143 2.24 -40.38 21.81
N PHE A 144 3.32 -39.83 22.36
CA PHE A 144 4.27 -40.61 23.16
C PHE A 144 3.68 -41.08 24.50
N SER A 145 2.91 -40.22 25.16
CA SER A 145 2.23 -40.51 26.43
C SER A 145 1.18 -41.61 26.27
N THR A 146 0.36 -41.56 25.21
CA THR A 146 -0.65 -42.58 24.89
C THR A 146 -0.03 -43.92 24.51
N VAL A 147 1.08 -43.92 23.77
CA VAL A 147 1.82 -45.16 23.45
C VAL A 147 2.47 -45.76 24.71
N LEU A 148 3.03 -44.93 25.59
CA LEU A 148 3.62 -45.39 26.85
C LEU A 148 2.58 -45.94 27.83
N SER A 149 1.39 -45.33 27.91
CA SER A 149 0.30 -45.80 28.77
C SER A 149 -0.29 -47.13 28.28
N LEU A 150 -0.45 -47.30 26.96
CA LEU A 150 -0.84 -48.58 26.37
C LEU A 150 0.21 -49.67 26.61
N TYR A 151 1.49 -49.35 26.40
CA TYR A 151 2.60 -50.27 26.68
C TYR A 151 2.65 -50.71 28.15
N LEU A 152 2.50 -49.78 29.09
CA LEU A 152 2.45 -50.10 30.52
C LEU A 152 1.22 -50.95 30.88
N SER A 153 0.06 -50.68 30.27
CA SER A 153 -1.16 -51.47 30.50
C SER A 153 -1.04 -52.92 29.98
N GLU A 154 -0.33 -53.11 28.87
CA GLU A 154 -0.04 -54.43 28.31
C GLU A 154 0.93 -55.22 29.21
N GLN A 155 2.00 -54.57 29.68
CA GLN A 155 2.97 -55.18 30.61
C GLN A 155 2.33 -55.58 31.96
N ILE A 156 1.43 -54.75 32.52
CA ILE A 156 0.70 -55.09 33.76
C ILE A 156 -0.24 -56.28 33.54
N THR A 157 -0.83 -56.40 32.34
CA THR A 157 -1.70 -57.53 32.00
C THR A 157 -0.91 -58.83 31.87
N TYR A 158 0.26 -58.78 31.23
CA TYR A 158 1.17 -59.93 31.07
C TYR A 158 1.71 -60.45 32.42
N MET A 159 1.97 -59.55 33.37
CA MET A 159 2.49 -59.91 34.70
C MET A 159 1.43 -60.47 35.67
N LYS A 160 0.14 -60.44 35.30
CA LYS A 160 -0.98 -60.97 36.11
C LYS A 160 -1.41 -62.39 35.71
N GLN A 161 -0.68 -63.04 34.82
CA GLN A 161 -0.93 -64.38 34.31
C GLN A 161 0.10 -65.38 34.86
#